data_AF-A0A709WZX6-F1
#
_entry.id   AF-A0A709WZX6-F1
#
_cell.length_a   1.000
_cell.length_b   1.000
_cell.length_c   1.000
_cell.angle_alpha   90.00
_cell.angle_beta   90.00
_cell.angle_gamma   90.00
#
_symmetry.space_group_name_H-M   'P 1'
#
loop_
_entity.id
_entity.type
_entity.pdbx_description
1 polymer ?
#
loop_
_entity_poly.entity_id
_entity_poly.type
_entity_poly.pdbx_seq_one_letter_code
_entity_poly.pdbx_strand_id
1 'polypeptide(L)'
;FNQIDIHSNKPQSLINWDGFRTYNFDVIDGVNYQIDVSQPARYDGECQMVNPQAERIKNLTFNGKPVDPNATFLVATNNYRAYGGKFAGTGDSHIAFASPDENRAVLAAWIGAESKRAGEIHPAADNNWRLAPIHSDTALDIRFERSPGDKAAAFIKAKGQYPMKKVAVDDIGFAIYQVDLSK
;
A
#
# COMPACT_ATOMS: atom_id res chain seq x y z
N PHE A 1 2.97 7.72 1.99
CA PHE A 1 4.04 8.14 1.05
C PHE A 1 4.23 9.64 1.11
N ASN A 2 5.48 10.10 1.05
CA ASN A 2 5.78 11.51 0.76
C ASN A 2 5.27 11.89 -0.63
N GLN A 3 5.10 13.19 -0.88
CA GLN A 3 4.93 13.68 -2.24
C GLN A 3 6.27 13.66 -2.95
N ILE A 4 6.30 13.13 -4.16
CA ILE A 4 7.47 13.20 -5.03
C ILE A 4 7.39 14.50 -5.84
N ASP A 5 8.36 15.38 -5.65
CA ASP A 5 8.56 16.57 -6.46
C ASP A 5 9.11 16.17 -7.83
N ILE A 6 8.27 16.33 -8.85
CA ILE A 6 8.59 15.95 -10.22
C ILE A 6 9.63 16.88 -10.86
N HIS A 7 9.96 18.02 -10.25
CA HIS A 7 10.93 18.98 -10.76
C HIS A 7 12.29 18.89 -10.07
N SER A 8 12.47 17.94 -9.15
CA SER A 8 13.70 17.76 -8.37
C SER A 8 14.41 16.47 -8.72
N ASN A 9 15.69 16.59 -9.09
CA ASN A 9 16.60 15.45 -9.28
C ASN A 9 17.34 15.04 -8.00
N LYS A 10 17.05 15.70 -6.87
CA LYS A 10 17.64 15.35 -5.57
C LYS A 10 17.05 14.04 -5.05
N PRO A 11 17.74 13.34 -4.14
CA PRO A 11 17.17 12.18 -3.44
C PRO A 11 15.88 12.54 -2.70
N GLN A 12 14.84 11.72 -2.89
CA GLN A 12 13.53 11.88 -2.27
C GLN A 12 13.10 10.56 -1.61
N SER A 13 12.86 10.57 -0.30
CA SER A 13 12.35 9.40 0.40
C SER A 13 10.88 9.16 0.06
N LEU A 14 10.53 7.97 -0.40
CA LEU A 14 9.16 7.59 -0.74
C LEU A 14 8.29 7.38 0.51
N ILE A 15 8.87 6.76 1.55
CA ILE A 15 8.16 6.45 2.79
C ILE A 15 8.19 7.66 3.72
N ASN A 16 7.02 8.00 4.25
CA ASN A 16 6.86 9.07 5.24
C ASN A 16 6.94 8.46 6.64
N TRP A 17 8.16 8.31 7.17
CA TRP A 17 8.39 7.73 8.49
C TRP A 17 8.00 8.70 9.63
N ASP A 18 8.15 10.01 9.42
CA ASP A 18 7.92 11.03 10.45
C ASP A 18 6.43 11.34 10.67
N GLY A 19 5.66 11.37 9.58
CA GLY A 19 4.29 11.87 9.58
C GLY A 19 3.20 10.81 9.45
N PHE A 20 3.55 9.53 9.26
CA PHE A 20 2.54 8.48 9.04
C PHE A 20 2.88 7.15 9.71
N ARG A 21 1.99 6.69 10.59
CA ARG A 21 2.14 5.40 11.27
C ARG A 21 1.79 4.26 10.32
N THR A 22 2.69 3.30 10.12
CA THR A 22 2.55 2.26 9.09
C THR A 22 1.33 1.37 9.28
N TYR A 23 0.87 1.13 10.52
CA TYR A 23 -0.35 0.37 10.78
C TYR A 23 -1.63 1.10 10.32
N ASN A 24 -1.56 2.37 9.93
CA ASN A 24 -2.66 3.12 9.31
C ASN A 24 -2.67 3.02 7.77
N PHE A 25 -1.71 2.34 7.17
CA PHE A 25 -1.69 2.08 5.73
C PHE A 25 -2.36 0.73 5.47
N ASP A 26 -3.52 0.76 4.81
CA ASP A 26 -4.22 -0.45 4.39
C ASP A 26 -3.99 -0.75 2.91
N VAL A 27 -4.04 -2.04 2.58
CA VAL A 27 -4.21 -2.53 1.22
C VAL A 27 -5.63 -3.05 1.10
N ILE A 28 -6.39 -2.56 0.11
CA ILE A 28 -7.75 -3.04 -0.15
C ILE A 28 -7.67 -4.12 -1.21
N ASP A 29 -7.89 -5.36 -0.80
CA ASP A 29 -7.92 -6.53 -1.68
C ASP A 29 -9.27 -6.64 -2.44
N GLY A 30 -9.26 -7.30 -3.60
CA GLY A 30 -10.45 -7.48 -4.45
C GLY A 30 -10.78 -6.32 -5.41
N VAL A 31 -10.05 -5.21 -5.33
CA VAL A 31 -10.09 -4.09 -6.28
C VAL A 31 -8.71 -3.85 -6.88
N ASN A 32 -8.67 -3.33 -8.10
CA ASN A 32 -7.41 -2.87 -8.71
C ASN A 32 -7.30 -1.36 -8.68
N TYR A 33 -6.14 -0.82 -8.34
CA TYR A 33 -5.94 0.64 -8.28
C TYR A 33 -4.47 1.05 -8.38
N GLN A 34 -4.26 2.35 -8.63
CA GLN A 34 -2.94 2.96 -8.67
C GLN A 34 -2.85 4.10 -7.65
N ILE A 35 -1.66 4.33 -7.10
CA ILE A 35 -1.39 5.43 -6.17
C ILE A 35 -0.41 6.41 -6.83
N ASP A 36 -0.90 7.59 -7.19
CA ASP A 36 -0.09 8.70 -7.70
C ASP A 36 0.57 9.44 -6.53
N VAL A 37 1.89 9.28 -6.40
CA VAL A 37 2.68 9.92 -5.34
C VAL A 37 3.24 11.29 -5.75
N SER A 38 3.00 11.75 -6.99
CA SER A 38 3.37 13.10 -7.42
C SER A 38 2.43 14.18 -6.86
N GLN A 39 1.18 13.80 -6.55
CA GLN A 39 0.19 14.66 -5.91
C GLN A 39 0.44 14.76 -4.40
N PRO A 40 0.08 15.86 -3.72
CA PRO A 40 0.14 15.93 -2.26
C PRO A 40 -0.82 14.93 -1.60
N ALA A 41 -0.62 14.61 -0.32
CA ALA A 41 -1.53 13.74 0.41
C ALA A 41 -2.85 14.47 0.70
N ARG A 42 -4.00 13.86 0.40
CA ARG A 42 -5.32 14.47 0.68
C ARG A 42 -5.58 14.66 2.17
N TYR A 43 -5.15 13.69 2.97
CA TYR A 43 -5.31 13.65 4.42
C TYR A 43 -3.96 13.52 5.14
N ASP A 44 -3.89 14.00 6.38
CA ASP A 44 -2.76 13.77 7.27
C ASP A 44 -2.84 12.39 7.99
N GLY A 45 -1.87 12.08 8.85
CA GLY A 45 -1.84 10.84 9.63
C GLY A 45 -3.00 10.66 10.61
N GLU A 46 -3.75 11.74 10.87
CA GLU A 46 -4.92 11.78 11.74
C GLU A 46 -6.23 11.91 10.94
N CYS A 47 -6.20 11.55 9.66
CA CYS A 47 -7.36 11.56 8.75
C CYS A 47 -8.01 12.94 8.59
N GLN A 48 -7.31 14.02 8.93
CA GLN A 48 -7.80 15.38 8.69
C GLN A 48 -7.50 15.77 7.25
N MET A 49 -8.47 16.39 6.58
CA MET A 49 -8.32 16.82 5.20
C MET A 49 -7.39 18.04 5.13
N VAL A 50 -6.27 17.91 4.42
CA VAL A 50 -5.25 18.96 4.28
C VAL A 50 -5.08 19.44 2.84
N ASN A 51 -5.41 18.61 1.83
CA ASN A 51 -5.38 18.98 0.42
C ASN A 51 -6.68 18.52 -0.28
N PRO A 52 -7.77 19.30 -0.21
CA PRO A 52 -9.10 18.88 -0.68
C PRO A 52 -9.18 18.45 -2.15
N GLN A 53 -8.33 19.05 -2.99
CA GLN A 53 -8.26 18.82 -4.43
C GLN A 53 -7.34 17.66 -4.82
N ALA A 54 -6.61 17.08 -3.85
CA ALA A 54 -5.64 16.03 -4.13
C ALA A 54 -6.34 14.67 -4.24
N GLU A 55 -6.05 13.94 -5.33
CA GLU A 55 -6.60 12.62 -5.60
C GLU A 55 -5.49 11.67 -6.03
N ARG A 56 -4.94 10.92 -5.07
CA ARG A 56 -3.86 9.96 -5.32
C ARG A 56 -4.34 8.63 -5.89
N ILE A 57 -5.58 8.22 -5.64
CA ILE A 57 -6.09 6.93 -6.15
C ILE A 57 -6.53 7.12 -7.60
N LYS A 58 -5.94 6.33 -8.51
CA LYS A 58 -6.25 6.33 -9.95
C LYS A 58 -6.69 4.93 -10.39
N ASN A 59 -7.47 4.87 -11.47
CA ASN A 59 -7.85 3.63 -12.14
C ASN A 59 -8.46 2.57 -11.20
N LEU A 60 -9.29 3.01 -10.23
CA LEU A 60 -9.96 2.12 -9.29
C LEU A 60 -11.01 1.28 -10.01
N THR A 61 -10.85 -0.04 -9.99
CA THR A 61 -11.76 -0.98 -10.63
C THR A 61 -12.13 -2.15 -9.72
N PHE A 62 -13.34 -2.64 -9.86
CA PHE A 62 -13.87 -3.85 -9.23
C PHE A 62 -14.40 -4.78 -10.33
N ASN A 63 -13.98 -6.05 -10.33
CA ASN A 63 -14.31 -7.01 -11.40
C ASN A 63 -14.04 -6.49 -12.82
N GLY A 64 -12.92 -5.77 -12.99
CA GLY A 64 -12.49 -5.21 -14.28
C GLY A 64 -13.28 -3.98 -14.75
N LYS A 65 -14.21 -3.45 -13.95
CA LYS A 65 -15.00 -2.25 -14.28
C LYS A 65 -14.68 -1.10 -13.32
N PRO A 66 -14.71 0.16 -13.78
CA PRO A 66 -14.61 1.31 -12.89
C PRO A 66 -15.63 1.22 -11.75
N VAL A 67 -15.20 1.55 -10.53
CA VAL A 67 -16.11 1.58 -9.38
C VAL A 67 -17.11 2.72 -9.55
N ASP A 68 -18.40 2.40 -9.42
CA ASP A 68 -19.47 3.40 -9.32
C ASP A 68 -19.39 4.09 -7.96
N PRO A 69 -19.25 5.42 -7.90
CA PRO A 69 -19.20 6.16 -6.64
C PRO A 69 -20.43 5.98 -5.73
N ASN A 70 -21.57 5.53 -6.29
CA ASN A 70 -22.80 5.30 -5.54
C ASN A 70 -23.01 3.82 -5.15
N ALA A 71 -22.11 2.91 -5.58
CA ALA A 71 -22.23 1.51 -5.23
C ALA A 71 -21.91 1.27 -3.75
N THR A 72 -22.63 0.33 -3.15
CA THR A 72 -22.41 -0.10 -1.77
C THR A 72 -21.55 -1.36 -1.77
N PHE A 73 -20.52 -1.38 -0.93
CA PHE A 73 -19.61 -2.51 -0.76
C PHE A 73 -19.58 -2.96 0.70
N LEU A 74 -19.40 -4.26 0.90
CA LEU A 74 -19.01 -4.81 2.20
C LEU A 74 -17.50 -4.96 2.22
N VAL A 75 -16.84 -4.35 3.20
CA VAL A 75 -15.39 -4.43 3.39
C VAL A 75 -15.11 -5.25 4.63
N ALA A 76 -14.40 -6.36 4.49
CA ALA A 76 -13.90 -7.12 5.62
C ALA A 76 -12.70 -6.38 6.24
N THR A 77 -12.76 -6.10 7.54
CA THR A 77 -11.72 -5.35 8.24
C THR A 77 -11.66 -5.72 9.72
N ASN A 78 -10.67 -5.20 10.44
CA ASN A 78 -10.51 -5.42 11.87
C ASN A 78 -11.34 -4.43 12.70
N ASN A 79 -11.50 -4.72 13.98
CA ASN A 79 -12.28 -3.89 14.90
C ASN A 79 -11.73 -2.45 15.02
N TYR A 80 -10.41 -2.25 14.98
CA TYR A 80 -9.81 -0.91 15.02
C TYR A 80 -10.29 0.00 13.88
N ARG A 81 -10.43 -0.55 12.66
CA ARG A 81 -10.99 0.18 11.51
C ARG A 81 -12.51 0.29 11.60
N ALA A 82 -13.20 -0.83 11.84
CA ALA A 82 -14.67 -0.88 11.79
C ALA A 82 -15.32 0.04 12.81
N TYR A 83 -14.84 0.04 14.06
CA TYR A 83 -15.40 0.83 15.15
C TYR A 83 -14.74 2.21 15.31
N GLY A 84 -13.61 2.45 14.65
CA GLY A 84 -12.79 3.65 14.90
C GLY A 84 -13.48 4.98 14.55
N GLY A 85 -14.48 4.99 13.66
CA GLY A 85 -15.30 6.16 13.27
C GLY A 85 -14.54 7.33 12.60
N LYS A 86 -13.21 7.31 12.67
CA LYS A 86 -12.29 8.31 12.11
C LYS A 86 -12.00 8.09 10.63
N PHE A 87 -12.17 6.85 10.16
CA PHE A 87 -11.93 6.48 8.77
C PHE A 87 -13.24 6.63 8.00
N ALA A 88 -13.17 7.06 6.74
CA ALA A 88 -14.36 7.22 5.91
C ALA A 88 -15.10 5.87 5.78
N GLY A 89 -16.42 5.89 5.98
CA GLY A 89 -17.26 4.69 5.89
C GLY A 89 -17.15 3.72 7.07
N THR A 90 -16.66 4.17 8.23
CA THR A 90 -16.59 3.35 9.45
C THR A 90 -17.37 3.95 10.62
N GLY A 91 -17.38 3.26 11.77
CA GLY A 91 -18.21 3.56 12.94
C GLY A 91 -19.40 2.61 13.06
N ASP A 92 -20.00 2.53 14.25
CA ASP A 92 -21.02 1.54 14.61
C ASP A 92 -22.19 1.44 13.62
N SER A 93 -22.61 2.57 13.05
CA SER A 93 -23.70 2.64 12.06
C SER A 93 -23.37 2.00 10.71
N HIS A 94 -22.10 1.71 10.42
CA HIS A 94 -21.63 1.09 9.18
C HIS A 94 -21.33 -0.41 9.34
N ILE A 95 -21.56 -0.98 10.53
CA ILE A 95 -21.26 -2.38 10.80
C ILE A 95 -22.41 -3.26 10.31
N ALA A 96 -22.16 -4.00 9.23
CA ALA A 96 -23.10 -5.00 8.71
C ALA A 96 -23.04 -6.32 9.50
N PHE A 97 -21.86 -6.71 9.96
CA PHE A 97 -21.63 -7.94 10.71
C PHE A 97 -20.37 -7.82 11.58
N ALA A 98 -20.46 -8.24 12.85
CA ALA A 98 -19.35 -8.26 13.79
C ALA A 98 -19.02 -9.72 14.16
N SER A 99 -17.91 -10.24 13.63
CA SER A 99 -17.41 -11.57 13.99
C SER A 99 -16.74 -11.54 15.37
N PRO A 100 -16.92 -12.56 16.23
CA PRO A 100 -16.14 -12.72 17.45
C PRO A 100 -14.72 -13.25 17.19
N ASP A 101 -14.42 -13.71 15.97
CA ASP A 101 -13.16 -14.36 15.66
C ASP A 101 -12.02 -13.35 15.52
N GLU A 102 -10.92 -13.60 16.22
CA GLU A 102 -9.71 -12.81 16.07
C GLU A 102 -9.05 -13.03 14.71
N ASN A 103 -8.46 -11.99 14.13
CA ASN A 103 -7.73 -12.08 12.85
C ASN A 103 -6.72 -13.23 12.80
N ARG A 104 -6.01 -13.49 13.92
CA ARG A 104 -5.04 -14.57 14.02
C ARG A 104 -5.69 -15.96 13.99
N ALA A 105 -6.85 -16.10 14.64
CA ALA A 105 -7.61 -17.35 14.64
C ALA A 105 -8.16 -17.65 13.24
N VAL A 106 -8.74 -16.64 12.57
CA VAL A 106 -9.22 -16.76 11.18
C VAL A 106 -8.08 -17.17 10.24
N LEU A 107 -6.92 -16.52 10.33
CA LEU A 107 -5.76 -16.85 9.49
C LEU A 107 -5.22 -18.25 9.78
N ALA A 108 -5.08 -18.63 11.05
CA ALA A 108 -4.59 -19.96 11.43
C ALA A 108 -5.54 -21.06 10.96
N ALA A 109 -6.86 -20.85 11.08
CA ALA A 109 -7.87 -21.77 10.59
C ALA A 109 -7.78 -21.92 9.06
N TRP A 110 -7.63 -20.81 8.34
CA TRP A 110 -7.48 -20.84 6.88
C TRP A 110 -6.21 -21.57 6.43
N ILE A 111 -5.04 -21.24 7.00
CA ILE A 111 -3.78 -21.93 6.69
C ILE A 111 -3.88 -23.41 7.01
N GLY A 112 -4.46 -23.77 8.16
CA GLY A 112 -4.63 -25.17 8.55
C GLY A 112 -5.54 -25.95 7.60
N ALA A 113 -6.63 -25.34 7.13
CA ALA A 113 -7.53 -25.93 6.14
C ALA A 113 -6.83 -26.09 4.77
N GLU A 114 -6.12 -25.06 4.33
CA GLU A 114 -5.48 -25.04 3.03
C GLU A 114 -4.29 -26.01 2.96
N SER A 115 -3.46 -26.08 4.00
CA SER A 115 -2.37 -27.07 4.08
C SER A 115 -2.90 -28.51 4.14
N LYS A 116 -4.05 -28.76 4.78
CA LYS A 116 -4.69 -30.10 4.73
C LYS A 116 -5.17 -30.46 3.32
N ARG A 117 -5.63 -29.46 2.56
CA ARG A 117 -6.19 -29.62 1.22
C ARG A 117 -5.11 -29.77 0.15
N ALA A 118 -4.05 -28.97 0.21
CA ALA A 118 -3.05 -28.80 -0.83
C ALA A 118 -1.62 -29.18 -0.39
N GLY A 119 -1.43 -29.62 0.86
CA GLY A 119 -0.12 -29.96 1.43
C GLY A 119 0.63 -28.74 1.98
N GLU A 120 0.60 -27.62 1.26
CA GLU A 120 1.21 -26.36 1.67
C GLU A 120 0.45 -25.16 1.10
N ILE A 121 0.78 -23.97 1.61
CA ILE A 121 0.29 -22.69 1.05
C ILE A 121 1.36 -22.07 0.16
N HIS A 122 0.93 -21.52 -0.98
CA HIS A 122 1.78 -20.76 -1.88
C HIS A 122 1.31 -19.31 -1.98
N PRO A 123 1.59 -18.46 -0.98
CA PRO A 123 1.18 -17.07 -1.03
C PRO A 123 1.90 -16.36 -2.18
N ALA A 124 1.13 -15.65 -2.99
CA ALA A 124 1.62 -14.81 -4.07
C ALA A 124 0.86 -13.49 -4.05
N ALA A 125 1.55 -12.39 -4.34
CA ALA A 125 0.89 -11.11 -4.58
C ALA A 125 0.19 -11.19 -5.95
N ASP A 126 -1.07 -10.78 -5.99
CA ASP A 126 -1.84 -10.61 -7.22
C ASP A 126 -1.58 -9.27 -7.92
N ASN A 127 -0.83 -8.37 -7.25
CA ASN A 127 -0.50 -7.02 -7.71
C ASN A 127 -1.73 -6.18 -8.00
N ASN A 128 -2.77 -6.34 -7.19
CA ASN A 128 -4.00 -5.55 -7.29
C ASN A 128 -3.75 -4.03 -7.19
N TRP A 129 -2.69 -3.60 -6.52
CA TRP A 129 -2.29 -2.20 -6.49
C TRP A 129 -0.86 -1.95 -6.93
N ARG A 130 -0.63 -0.74 -7.46
CA ARG A 130 0.71 -0.27 -7.84
C ARG A 130 0.85 1.25 -7.64
N LEU A 131 2.08 1.76 -7.57
CA LEU A 131 2.35 3.18 -7.72
C LEU A 131 2.10 3.56 -9.18
N ALA A 132 1.44 4.70 -9.39
CA ALA A 132 1.20 5.21 -10.73
C ALA A 132 2.53 5.62 -11.38
N PRO A 133 2.68 5.49 -12.71
CA PRO A 133 3.83 6.04 -13.40
C PRO A 133 3.91 7.56 -13.22
N ILE A 134 5.12 8.08 -13.12
CA ILE A 134 5.41 9.51 -13.05
C ILE A 134 6.08 9.90 -14.35
N HIS A 135 5.42 10.75 -15.13
CA HIS A 135 5.99 11.35 -16.32
C HIS A 135 6.62 12.71 -15.94
N SER A 136 7.94 12.80 -16.05
CA SER A 136 8.69 14.03 -15.80
C SER A 136 9.87 14.14 -16.76
N ASP A 137 10.20 15.38 -17.14
CA ASP A 137 11.43 15.72 -17.87
C ASP A 137 12.67 15.69 -16.96
N THR A 138 12.48 15.56 -15.65
CA THR A 138 13.54 15.49 -14.64
C THR A 138 13.84 14.03 -14.28
N ALA A 139 15.12 13.67 -14.26
CA ALA A 139 15.56 12.37 -13.75
C ALA A 139 15.35 12.31 -12.22
N LEU A 140 14.31 11.59 -11.79
CA LEU A 140 13.95 11.47 -10.37
C LEU A 140 14.84 10.46 -9.62
N ASP A 141 15.17 10.78 -8.37
CA ASP A 141 15.88 9.88 -7.44
C ASP A 141 14.98 9.54 -6.26
N ILE A 142 14.09 8.55 -6.46
CA ILE A 142 13.11 8.10 -5.46
C ILE A 142 13.69 6.93 -4.68
N ARG A 143 13.80 7.07 -3.35
CA ARG A 143 14.49 6.14 -2.48
C ARG A 143 13.60 5.58 -1.38
N PHE A 144 13.90 4.36 -0.94
CA PHE A 144 13.21 3.71 0.18
C PHE A 144 14.01 2.54 0.76
N GLU A 145 13.75 2.25 2.03
CA GLU A 145 14.46 1.25 2.81
C GLU A 145 13.88 -0.15 2.60
N ARG A 146 14.77 -1.15 2.55
CA ARG A 146 14.43 -2.57 2.51
C ARG A 146 15.39 -3.37 3.39
N SER A 147 14.99 -4.59 3.75
CA SER A 147 15.87 -5.53 4.45
C SER A 147 17.19 -5.70 3.70
N PRO A 148 18.36 -5.67 4.38
CA PRO A 148 19.65 -5.60 3.72
C PRO A 148 20.18 -6.94 3.20
N GLY A 149 19.56 -8.06 3.57
CA GLY A 149 20.10 -9.41 3.33
C GLY A 149 19.92 -9.92 1.89
N ASP A 150 20.76 -10.86 1.49
CA ASP A 150 20.79 -11.43 0.14
C ASP A 150 19.45 -12.07 -0.26
N LYS A 151 18.73 -12.67 0.69
CA LYS A 151 17.38 -13.20 0.46
C LYS A 151 16.41 -12.11 -0.01
N ALA A 152 16.48 -10.92 0.60
CA ALA A 152 15.63 -9.79 0.22
C ALA A 152 16.05 -9.25 -1.17
N ALA A 153 17.36 -9.13 -1.42
CA ALA A 153 17.87 -8.71 -2.73
C ALA A 153 17.45 -9.68 -3.86
N ALA A 154 17.55 -10.99 -3.63
CA ALA A 154 17.11 -12.01 -4.57
C ALA A 154 15.59 -11.96 -4.81
N PHE A 155 14.80 -11.77 -3.75
CA PHE A 155 13.35 -11.61 -3.86
C PHE A 155 12.98 -10.37 -4.69
N ILE A 156 13.60 -9.21 -4.42
CA ILE A 156 13.40 -7.98 -5.18
C ILE A 156 13.75 -8.20 -6.67
N LYS A 157 14.89 -8.83 -6.95
CA LYS A 157 15.31 -9.12 -8.33
C LYS A 157 14.32 -10.02 -9.07
N ALA A 158 13.73 -11.00 -8.39
CA ALA A 158 12.83 -11.98 -8.98
C ALA A 158 11.35 -11.52 -9.05
N LYS A 159 10.91 -10.66 -8.13
CA LYS A 159 9.48 -10.33 -7.91
C LYS A 159 9.18 -8.83 -7.92
N GLY A 160 10.20 -7.97 -8.03
CA GLY A 160 10.02 -6.53 -8.09
C GLY A 160 9.13 -6.12 -9.27
N GLN A 161 8.18 -5.22 -9.00
CA GLN A 161 7.25 -4.69 -10.01
C GLN A 161 7.78 -3.45 -10.74
N TYR A 162 8.92 -2.93 -10.28
CA TYR A 162 9.59 -1.75 -10.83
C TYR A 162 11.08 -2.02 -10.98
N PRO A 163 11.76 -1.37 -11.93
CA PRO A 163 13.21 -1.33 -11.93
C PRO A 163 13.69 -0.73 -10.60
N MET A 164 14.55 -1.47 -9.92
CA MET A 164 15.08 -1.09 -8.62
C MET A 164 16.58 -1.36 -8.55
N LYS A 165 17.30 -0.48 -7.86
CA LYS A 165 18.75 -0.60 -7.65
C LYS A 165 19.09 -0.28 -6.19
N LYS A 166 19.85 -1.14 -5.52
CA LYS A 166 20.45 -0.82 -4.22
C LYS A 166 21.50 0.29 -4.42
N VAL A 167 21.36 1.40 -3.72
CA VAL A 167 22.24 2.57 -3.86
C VAL A 167 23.07 2.85 -2.61
N ALA A 168 22.60 2.43 -1.43
CA ALA A 168 23.30 2.64 -0.17
C ALA A 168 22.83 1.66 0.92
N VAL A 169 23.40 1.79 2.10
CA VAL A 169 22.90 1.26 3.38
C VAL A 169 22.80 2.46 4.32
N ASP A 170 21.70 2.58 5.05
CA ASP A 170 21.54 3.66 6.05
C ASP A 170 22.37 3.38 7.32
N ASP A 171 22.33 4.32 8.26
CA ASP A 171 23.08 4.27 9.52
C ASP A 171 22.60 3.19 10.49
N ILE A 172 21.35 2.74 10.35
CA ILE A 172 20.75 1.66 11.16
C ILE A 172 20.78 0.29 10.46
N GLY A 173 21.34 0.20 9.26
CA GLY A 173 21.66 -1.03 8.55
C GLY A 173 20.66 -1.50 7.50
N PHE A 174 19.61 -0.74 7.15
CA PHE A 174 18.74 -1.06 6.03
C PHE A 174 19.38 -0.73 4.69
N ALA A 175 19.10 -1.55 3.67
CA ALA A 175 19.51 -1.25 2.31
C ALA A 175 18.57 -0.19 1.72
N ILE A 176 19.15 0.88 1.18
CA ILE A 176 18.41 1.91 0.44
C ILE A 176 18.35 1.51 -1.02
N TYR A 177 17.13 1.39 -1.55
CA TYR A 177 16.88 1.15 -2.96
C TYR A 177 16.35 2.42 -3.63
N GLN A 178 16.88 2.71 -4.82
CA GLN A 178 16.27 3.61 -5.77
C GLN A 178 15.24 2.84 -6.59
N VAL A 179 14.05 3.43 -6.79
CA VAL A 179 12.98 2.89 -7.64
C VAL A 179 12.72 3.80 -8.82
N ASP A 180 12.56 3.21 -10.00
CA ASP A 180 12.15 3.91 -11.22
C ASP A 180 10.63 3.79 -11.41
N LEU A 181 9.95 4.93 -11.31
CA LEU A 181 8.50 5.03 -11.53
C LEU A 181 8.15 5.66 -12.89
N SER A 182 9.07 5.73 -13.84
CA SER A 182 8.79 6.27 -15.18
C SER A 182 7.92 5.34 -16.05
N LYS A 183 7.64 4.11 -15.60
CA LYS A 183 6.97 3.04 -16.34
C LYS A 183 5.71 2.53 -15.65
#